data_AF-A0A1D7TGT8-F1
#
_entry.id   AF-A0A1D7TGT8-F1
#
_cell.length_a   1.000
_cell.length_b   1.000
_cell.length_c   1.000
_cell.angle_alpha   90.00
_cell.angle_beta   90.00
_cell.angle_gamma   90.00
#
_symmetry.space_group_name_H-M   'P 1'
#
loop_
_entity.id
_entity.type
_entity.pdbx_description
1 polymer ?
#
loop_
_entity_poly.entity_id
_entity_poly.type
_entity_poly.pdbx_seq_one_letter_code
_entity_poly.pdbx_strand_id
1 'polypeptide(L)'
;MGISIKKLEALVDQVVLPFERLIIEDSRLARYLSDPDVAKVHNLAIAKLSIYIYADIKHAYEYVQEAAQKHKLKEIPIDNLREFYSLYFVLCREWNQKHLETEDRFGKNLEVIEQFVYDSFSKEDQSKEDFFIYDSPTTAQNMAKMHYHDDTKISAVAFCSEGSIDELDIQDILESCDELAEVVQDYNLEYNKAYFLGVKERFDSYAAILEKNTEFRDLGYSLAKLSLSLEEHLDSLTAHVNKKKILMILNAIVEDLIGWTEAVLKEKTAVDIHYLDASLFSSIIQFEMMLTPTNEEENSLEFF
;
A
#
# COMPACT_ATOMS: atom_id res chain seq x y z
N MET A 1 3.48 8.35 -20.19
CA MET A 1 3.82 9.42 -19.22
C MET A 1 3.58 8.82 -17.84
N GLY A 2 4.58 8.75 -16.97
CA GLY A 2 4.46 8.09 -15.66
C GLY A 2 3.87 9.01 -14.58
N ILE A 3 3.34 8.42 -13.49
CA ILE A 3 2.84 9.17 -12.33
C ILE A 3 4.06 9.74 -11.62
N SER A 4 4.02 11.04 -11.29
CA SER A 4 5.08 11.63 -10.47
C SER A 4 5.03 11.06 -9.05
N ILE A 5 6.17 10.92 -8.38
CA ILE A 5 6.27 10.45 -6.99
C ILE A 5 5.27 11.17 -6.08
N LYS A 6 5.20 12.51 -6.14
CA LYS A 6 4.24 13.31 -5.36
C LYS A 6 2.77 12.94 -5.56
N LYS A 7 2.41 12.50 -6.76
CA LYS A 7 1.05 12.05 -7.07
C LYS A 7 0.83 10.63 -6.54
N LEU A 8 1.84 9.77 -6.62
CA LEU A 8 1.77 8.43 -6.04
C LEU A 8 1.64 8.49 -4.51
N GLU A 9 2.43 9.36 -3.85
CA GLU A 9 2.30 9.67 -2.42
C GLU A 9 0.88 10.13 -2.09
N ALA A 10 0.36 11.11 -2.83
CA ALA A 10 -1.00 11.58 -2.63
C ALA A 10 -2.07 10.49 -2.88
N LEU A 11 -1.83 9.54 -3.79
CA LEU A 11 -2.75 8.42 -4.05
C LEU A 11 -2.77 7.46 -2.86
N VAL A 12 -1.61 7.17 -2.30
CA VAL A 12 -1.50 6.34 -1.10
C VAL A 12 -2.20 7.01 0.08
N ASP A 13 -1.86 8.27 0.34
CA ASP A 13 -2.33 9.08 1.46
C ASP A 13 -3.84 9.32 1.43
N GLN A 14 -4.41 9.59 0.25
CA GLN A 14 -5.82 10.01 0.12
C GLN A 14 -6.76 8.88 -0.32
N VAL A 15 -6.23 7.73 -0.73
CA VAL A 15 -7.05 6.58 -1.20
C VAL A 15 -6.69 5.31 -0.46
N VAL A 16 -5.44 4.86 -0.52
CA VAL A 16 -5.07 3.53 -0.04
C VAL A 16 -5.17 3.43 1.49
N LEU A 17 -4.42 4.25 2.23
CA LEU A 17 -4.38 4.17 3.69
C LEU A 17 -5.75 4.45 4.34
N PRO A 18 -6.52 5.48 3.91
CA PRO A 18 -7.84 5.73 4.50
C PRO A 18 -8.83 4.58 4.26
N PHE A 19 -8.79 3.96 3.07
CA PHE A 19 -9.65 2.84 2.73
C PHE A 19 -9.28 1.58 3.52
N GLU A 20 -7.99 1.27 3.65
CA GLU A 20 -7.50 0.14 4.44
C GLU A 20 -7.92 0.25 5.91
N ARG A 21 -7.74 1.44 6.50
CA ARG A 21 -8.14 1.70 7.88
C ARG A 21 -9.64 1.46 8.09
N LEU A 22 -10.48 2.01 7.20
CA LEU A 22 -11.93 1.80 7.25
C LEU A 22 -12.28 0.30 7.20
N ILE A 23 -11.63 -0.46 6.32
CA ILE A 23 -11.88 -1.89 6.16
C ILE A 23 -11.47 -2.69 7.39
N ILE A 24 -10.30 -2.41 7.96
CA ILE A 24 -9.77 -3.12 9.14
C ILE A 24 -10.65 -2.87 10.37
N GLU A 25 -11.17 -1.66 10.52
CA GLU A 25 -12.03 -1.28 11.64
C GLU A 25 -13.50 -1.75 11.48
N ASP A 26 -13.91 -2.20 10.29
CA ASP A 26 -15.28 -2.61 10.04
C ASP A 26 -15.57 -4.00 10.66
N SER A 27 -16.42 -3.99 11.69
CA SER A 27 -16.86 -5.20 12.41
C SER A 27 -17.43 -6.31 11.51
N ARG A 28 -18.00 -5.98 10.34
CA ARG A 28 -18.54 -6.95 9.38
C ARG A 28 -17.44 -7.76 8.71
N LEU A 29 -16.22 -7.21 8.64
CA LEU A 29 -15.06 -7.84 8.04
C LEU A 29 -14.14 -8.52 9.05
N ALA A 30 -14.37 -8.34 10.35
CA ALA A 30 -13.53 -8.92 11.42
C ALA A 30 -13.30 -10.42 11.26
N ARG A 31 -14.32 -11.21 10.85
CA ARG A 31 -14.17 -12.66 10.62
C ARG A 31 -13.17 -13.01 9.49
N TYR A 32 -12.94 -12.10 8.55
CA TYR A 32 -12.09 -12.32 7.38
C TYR A 32 -10.69 -11.73 7.56
N LEU A 33 -10.56 -10.67 8.35
CA LEU A 33 -9.35 -9.85 8.49
C LEU A 33 -8.78 -9.82 9.93
N SER A 34 -9.33 -10.60 10.87
CA SER A 34 -8.79 -10.68 12.24
C SER A 34 -7.39 -11.29 12.30
N ASP A 35 -7.03 -12.08 11.29
CA ASP A 35 -5.68 -12.61 11.13
C ASP A 35 -4.79 -11.52 10.52
N PRO A 36 -3.77 -11.03 11.24
CA PRO A 36 -2.88 -9.99 10.75
C PRO A 36 -2.26 -10.34 9.40
N ASP A 37 -1.83 -11.58 9.17
CA ASP A 37 -1.18 -11.97 7.91
C ASP A 37 -2.16 -11.91 6.72
N VAL A 38 -3.44 -12.22 6.97
CA VAL A 38 -4.48 -12.09 5.95
C VAL A 38 -4.79 -10.62 5.66
N ALA A 39 -4.88 -9.77 6.70
CA ALA A 39 -5.07 -8.34 6.54
C ALA A 39 -3.93 -7.71 5.73
N LYS A 40 -2.68 -8.10 6.02
CA LYS A 40 -1.49 -7.69 5.27
C LYS A 40 -1.58 -7.99 3.78
N VAL A 41 -2.03 -9.20 3.42
CA VAL A 41 -2.20 -9.58 2.00
C VAL A 41 -3.32 -8.77 1.34
N HIS A 42 -4.41 -8.48 2.05
CA HIS A 42 -5.51 -7.68 1.52
C HIS A 42 -5.13 -6.22 1.26
N ASN A 43 -4.39 -5.60 2.17
CA ASN A 43 -3.89 -4.23 2.01
C ASN A 43 -2.97 -4.10 0.79
N LEU A 44 -2.08 -5.10 0.63
CA LEU A 44 -1.16 -5.20 -0.50
C LEU A 44 -1.94 -5.23 -1.81
N ALA A 45 -3.07 -5.92 -1.76
CA ALA A 45 -4.03 -6.02 -2.83
C ALA A 45 -4.63 -4.68 -3.27
N ILE A 46 -5.10 -3.88 -2.32
CA ILE A 46 -5.69 -2.57 -2.60
C ILE A 46 -4.65 -1.61 -3.17
N ALA A 47 -3.45 -1.61 -2.59
CA ALA A 47 -2.34 -0.81 -3.09
C ALA A 47 -2.00 -1.17 -4.54
N LYS A 48 -1.73 -2.46 -4.80
CA LYS A 48 -1.42 -2.99 -6.15
C LYS A 48 -2.50 -2.63 -7.15
N LEU A 49 -3.77 -2.82 -6.80
CA LEU A 49 -4.89 -2.45 -7.65
C LEU A 49 -4.85 -0.96 -8.02
N SER A 50 -4.71 -0.07 -7.04
CA SER A 50 -4.69 1.39 -7.26
C SER A 50 -3.56 1.82 -8.20
N ILE A 51 -2.41 1.17 -8.12
CA ILE A 51 -1.24 1.44 -8.95
C ILE A 51 -1.43 0.87 -10.36
N TYR A 52 -1.93 -0.36 -10.46
CA TYR A 52 -2.16 -0.99 -11.74
C TYR A 52 -3.25 -0.27 -12.53
N ILE A 53 -4.28 0.27 -11.87
CA ILE A 53 -5.25 1.18 -12.52
C ILE A 53 -4.52 2.34 -13.20
N TYR A 54 -3.46 2.88 -12.61
CA TYR A 54 -2.65 3.91 -13.25
C TYR A 54 -1.74 3.35 -14.37
N ALA A 55 -0.97 2.31 -14.05
CA ALA A 55 0.22 1.93 -14.79
C ALA A 55 -0.03 0.80 -15.80
N ASP A 56 -0.87 -0.17 -15.43
CA ASP A 56 -1.05 -1.44 -16.13
C ASP A 56 -2.46 -2.01 -15.90
N ILE A 57 -3.38 -1.67 -16.79
CA ILE A 57 -4.78 -2.08 -16.69
C ILE A 57 -4.95 -3.61 -16.78
N LYS A 58 -4.02 -4.32 -17.44
CA LYS A 58 -4.09 -5.78 -17.57
C LYS A 58 -3.84 -6.44 -16.22
N HIS A 59 -2.78 -6.03 -15.52
CA HIS A 59 -2.52 -6.55 -14.18
C HIS A 59 -3.61 -6.11 -13.19
N ALA A 60 -4.17 -4.89 -13.32
CA ALA A 60 -5.32 -4.47 -12.52
C ALA A 60 -6.52 -5.42 -12.69
N TYR A 61 -6.80 -5.80 -13.94
CA TYR A 61 -7.86 -6.75 -14.28
C TYR A 61 -7.63 -8.13 -13.64
N GLU A 62 -6.44 -8.71 -13.84
CA GLU A 62 -6.07 -10.00 -13.25
C GLU A 62 -6.24 -9.99 -11.73
N TYR A 63 -5.87 -8.87 -11.12
CA TYR A 63 -5.96 -8.67 -9.68
C TYR A 63 -7.41 -8.62 -9.18
N VAL A 64 -8.28 -7.88 -9.86
CA VAL A 64 -9.72 -7.86 -9.53
C VAL A 64 -10.37 -9.22 -9.76
N GLN A 65 -9.98 -9.93 -10.82
CA GLN A 65 -10.50 -11.26 -11.11
C GLN A 65 -10.14 -12.27 -10.00
N GLU A 66 -8.88 -12.28 -9.56
CA GLU A 66 -8.42 -13.13 -8.47
C GLU A 66 -9.13 -12.76 -7.15
N ALA A 67 -9.24 -11.47 -6.85
CA ALA A 67 -9.96 -10.97 -5.68
C ALA A 67 -11.44 -11.42 -5.70
N ALA A 68 -12.11 -11.32 -6.85
CA ALA A 68 -13.49 -11.73 -6.99
C ALA A 68 -13.70 -13.23 -6.75
N GLN A 69 -12.79 -14.07 -7.24
CA GLN A 69 -12.81 -15.51 -6.93
C GLN A 69 -12.63 -15.77 -5.43
N LYS A 70 -11.64 -15.12 -4.79
CA LYS A 70 -11.39 -15.26 -3.35
C LYS A 70 -12.58 -14.78 -2.51
N HIS A 71 -13.20 -13.66 -2.86
CA HIS A 71 -14.38 -13.14 -2.17
C HIS A 71 -15.57 -14.09 -2.26
N LYS A 72 -15.79 -14.71 -3.43
CA LYS A 72 -16.82 -15.76 -3.62
C LYS A 72 -16.51 -16.99 -2.77
N LEU A 73 -15.26 -17.47 -2.77
CA LEU A 73 -14.84 -18.63 -1.97
C LEU A 73 -14.97 -18.40 -0.45
N LYS A 74 -14.72 -17.17 0.01
CA LYS A 74 -14.89 -16.77 1.41
C LYS A 74 -16.34 -16.42 1.76
N GLU A 75 -17.27 -16.50 0.81
CA GLU A 75 -18.68 -16.17 0.99
C GLU A 75 -18.88 -14.78 1.61
N ILE A 76 -18.09 -13.79 1.17
CA ILE A 76 -18.26 -12.40 1.64
C ILE A 76 -19.61 -11.90 1.10
N PRO A 77 -20.49 -11.32 1.95
CA PRO A 77 -21.79 -10.82 1.50
C PRO A 77 -21.64 -9.79 0.36
N ILE A 78 -22.37 -9.99 -0.73
CA ILE A 78 -22.33 -9.09 -1.90
C ILE A 78 -22.70 -7.66 -1.51
N ASP A 79 -23.63 -7.47 -0.57
CA ASP A 79 -24.00 -6.14 -0.09
C ASP A 79 -22.82 -5.40 0.57
N ASN A 80 -21.92 -6.12 1.25
CA ASN A 80 -20.71 -5.54 1.81
C ASN A 80 -19.72 -5.20 0.69
N LEU A 81 -19.49 -6.12 -0.25
CA LEU A 81 -18.58 -5.89 -1.38
C LEU A 81 -19.02 -4.67 -2.19
N ARG A 82 -20.31 -4.57 -2.47
CA ARG A 82 -20.92 -3.42 -3.14
C ARG A 82 -20.59 -2.10 -2.43
N GLU A 83 -20.76 -2.04 -1.12
CA GLU A 83 -20.47 -0.84 -0.33
C GLU A 83 -18.99 -0.48 -0.38
N PHE A 84 -18.10 -1.44 -0.12
CA PHE A 84 -16.66 -1.19 -0.09
C PHE A 84 -16.10 -0.82 -1.47
N TYR A 85 -16.52 -1.49 -2.55
CA TYR A 85 -16.12 -1.08 -3.91
C TYR A 85 -16.69 0.29 -4.28
N SER A 86 -17.91 0.63 -3.88
CA SER A 86 -18.47 1.97 -4.10
C SER A 86 -17.60 3.03 -3.42
N LEU A 87 -17.22 2.81 -2.15
CA LEU A 87 -16.34 3.70 -1.39
C LEU A 87 -14.96 3.86 -2.05
N TYR A 88 -14.33 2.74 -2.42
CA TYR A 88 -13.03 2.75 -3.09
C TYR A 88 -13.07 3.58 -4.38
N PHE A 89 -14.08 3.36 -5.23
CA PHE A 89 -14.21 4.11 -6.49
C PHE A 89 -14.50 5.59 -6.28
N VAL A 90 -15.24 5.98 -5.23
CA VAL A 90 -15.44 7.40 -4.89
C VAL A 90 -14.11 8.05 -4.52
N LEU A 91 -13.32 7.43 -3.62
CA LEU A 91 -12.00 7.94 -3.25
C LEU A 91 -11.08 8.09 -4.46
N CYS A 92 -11.03 7.07 -5.33
CA CYS A 92 -10.23 7.14 -6.55
C CYS A 92 -10.69 8.29 -7.47
N ARG A 93 -12.00 8.51 -7.62
CA ARG A 93 -12.53 9.61 -8.44
C ARG A 93 -12.22 10.99 -7.86
N GLU A 94 -12.37 11.18 -6.55
CA GLU A 94 -12.03 12.44 -5.88
C GLU A 94 -10.53 12.74 -5.99
N TRP A 95 -9.69 11.73 -5.77
CA TRP A 95 -8.26 11.85 -5.99
C TRP A 95 -7.95 12.21 -7.46
N ASN A 96 -8.58 11.51 -8.42
CA ASN A 96 -8.39 11.78 -9.84
C ASN A 96 -8.73 13.22 -10.21
N GLN A 97 -9.89 13.71 -9.75
CA GLN A 97 -10.34 15.09 -10.00
C GLN A 97 -9.40 16.15 -9.40
N LYS A 98 -8.76 15.85 -8.27
CA LYS A 98 -7.85 16.77 -7.58
C LYS A 98 -6.45 16.80 -8.20
N HIS A 99 -5.97 15.68 -8.73
CA HIS A 99 -4.55 15.50 -9.10
C HIS A 99 -4.31 15.27 -10.60
N LEU A 100 -5.33 14.94 -11.37
CA LEU A 100 -5.25 14.60 -12.80
C LEU A 100 -6.30 15.39 -13.63
N GLU A 101 -6.15 15.36 -14.95
CA GLU A 101 -7.03 16.06 -15.90
C GLU A 101 -8.30 15.25 -16.17
N THR A 102 -9.37 15.90 -16.64
CA THR A 102 -10.71 15.28 -16.80
C THR A 102 -10.81 14.15 -17.83
N GLU A 103 -9.76 13.91 -18.64
CA GLU A 103 -9.69 12.79 -19.60
C GLU A 103 -8.37 12.00 -19.49
N ASP A 104 -7.88 11.83 -18.26
CA ASP A 104 -6.63 11.14 -18.00
C ASP A 104 -6.73 9.60 -18.07
N ARG A 105 -5.57 8.94 -18.05
CA ARG A 105 -5.47 7.47 -18.14
C ARG A 105 -6.07 6.76 -16.92
N PHE A 106 -5.87 7.30 -15.72
CA PHE A 106 -6.37 6.71 -14.49
C PHE A 106 -7.90 6.73 -14.46
N GLY A 107 -8.53 7.86 -14.80
CA GLY A 107 -9.99 7.95 -14.89
C GLY A 107 -10.60 6.91 -15.84
N LYS A 108 -10.06 6.78 -17.07
CA LYS A 108 -10.53 5.78 -18.05
C LYS A 108 -10.33 4.35 -17.57
N ASN A 109 -9.18 4.06 -16.97
CA ASN A 109 -8.89 2.74 -16.42
C ASN A 109 -9.78 2.41 -15.21
N LEU A 110 -10.16 3.41 -14.42
CA LEU A 110 -11.06 3.26 -13.28
C LEU A 110 -12.45 2.81 -13.74
N GLU A 111 -13.01 3.43 -14.79
CA GLU A 111 -14.31 3.05 -15.37
C GLU A 111 -14.32 1.58 -15.86
N VAL A 112 -13.20 1.15 -16.46
CA VAL A 112 -12.98 -0.22 -16.92
C VAL A 112 -12.97 -1.20 -15.74
N ILE A 113 -12.19 -0.92 -14.70
CA ILE A 113 -12.15 -1.77 -13.50
C ILE A 113 -13.50 -1.82 -12.78
N GLU A 114 -14.21 -0.70 -12.71
CA GLU A 114 -15.56 -0.63 -12.14
C GLU A 114 -16.55 -1.51 -12.91
N GLN A 115 -16.47 -1.53 -14.25
CA GLN A 115 -17.27 -2.43 -15.07
C GLN A 115 -16.98 -3.89 -14.73
N PHE A 116 -15.71 -4.27 -14.58
CA PHE A 116 -15.34 -5.65 -14.25
C PHE A 116 -15.79 -6.09 -12.86
N VAL A 117 -15.72 -5.20 -11.86
CA VAL A 117 -16.28 -5.46 -10.53
C VAL A 117 -17.77 -5.71 -10.65
N TYR A 118 -18.49 -4.86 -11.38
CA TYR A 118 -19.92 -5.04 -11.61
C TYR A 118 -20.22 -6.39 -12.29
N ASP A 119 -19.56 -6.72 -13.40
CA ASP A 119 -19.77 -7.99 -14.12
C ASP A 119 -19.45 -9.22 -13.25
N SER A 120 -18.56 -9.06 -12.26
CA SER A 120 -18.16 -10.14 -11.35
C SER A 120 -19.20 -10.47 -10.29
N PHE A 121 -20.04 -9.51 -9.88
CA PHE A 121 -20.89 -9.62 -8.69
C PHE A 121 -22.36 -9.26 -8.92
N SER A 122 -22.71 -8.61 -10.03
CA SER A 122 -24.08 -8.21 -10.33
C SER A 122 -24.98 -9.41 -10.59
N LYS A 123 -26.28 -9.17 -10.48
CA LYS A 123 -27.33 -10.14 -10.84
C LYS A 123 -27.78 -9.86 -12.28
N GLU A 124 -28.34 -10.88 -12.95
CA GLU A 124 -28.70 -10.83 -14.38
C GLU A 124 -29.59 -9.63 -14.79
N ASP A 125 -30.34 -9.02 -13.86
CA ASP A 125 -31.26 -7.90 -14.14
C ASP A 125 -30.94 -6.60 -13.36
N GLN A 126 -29.79 -6.51 -12.68
CA GLN A 126 -29.41 -5.31 -11.92
C GLN A 126 -28.57 -4.39 -12.80
N SER A 127 -28.89 -3.11 -12.91
CA SER A 127 -28.04 -2.14 -13.62
C SER A 127 -26.76 -1.80 -12.85
N LYS A 128 -25.75 -1.23 -13.52
CA LYS A 128 -24.50 -0.79 -12.87
C LYS A 128 -24.77 0.33 -11.87
N GLU A 129 -25.68 1.23 -12.21
CA GLU A 129 -26.14 2.33 -11.36
C GLU A 129 -26.90 1.83 -10.12
N ASP A 130 -27.67 0.74 -10.25
CA ASP A 130 -28.32 0.09 -9.11
C ASP A 130 -27.37 -0.78 -8.28
N PHE A 131 -26.24 -1.20 -8.89
CA PHE A 131 -25.20 -1.92 -8.18
C PHE A 131 -24.38 -0.96 -7.33
N PHE A 132 -23.79 0.10 -7.86
CA PHE A 132 -22.96 0.99 -7.03
C PHE A 132 -23.79 2.01 -6.25
N ILE A 133 -23.46 2.21 -4.96
CA ILE A 133 -24.23 3.05 -4.04
C ILE A 133 -23.53 4.38 -3.73
N TYR A 134 -23.17 5.14 -4.77
CA TYR A 134 -22.38 6.37 -4.64
C TYR A 134 -23.06 7.44 -3.78
N ASP A 135 -24.35 7.67 -3.97
CA ASP A 135 -25.10 8.74 -3.28
C ASP A 135 -25.79 8.29 -1.98
N SER A 136 -25.30 7.22 -1.34
CA SER A 136 -25.92 6.70 -0.11
C SER A 136 -25.46 7.47 1.14
N PRO A 137 -26.34 7.63 2.16
CA PRO A 137 -25.94 8.22 3.44
C PRO A 137 -24.78 7.47 4.12
N THR A 138 -24.74 6.15 3.96
CA THR A 138 -23.65 5.30 4.48
C THR A 138 -22.33 5.63 3.80
N THR A 139 -22.34 5.77 2.47
CA THR A 139 -21.17 6.16 1.69
C THR A 139 -20.67 7.53 2.15
N ALA A 140 -21.56 8.53 2.22
CA ALA A 140 -21.20 9.88 2.67
C ALA A 140 -20.62 9.89 4.10
N GLN A 141 -21.21 9.13 5.03
CA GLN A 141 -20.72 9.04 6.41
C GLN A 141 -19.34 8.38 6.49
N ASN A 142 -19.11 7.31 5.75
CA ASN A 142 -17.82 6.61 5.76
C ASN A 142 -16.74 7.41 5.02
N MET A 143 -17.08 8.09 3.92
CA MET A 143 -16.19 9.06 3.26
C MET A 143 -15.78 10.17 4.23
N ALA A 144 -16.72 10.72 5.00
CA ALA A 144 -16.41 11.74 6.00
C ALA A 144 -15.38 11.25 7.03
N LYS A 145 -15.49 10.01 7.52
CA LYS A 145 -14.48 9.42 8.43
C LYS A 145 -13.09 9.35 7.80
N MET A 146 -13.01 8.98 6.52
CA MET A 146 -11.74 8.86 5.80
C MET A 146 -11.08 10.22 5.53
N HIS A 147 -11.85 11.29 5.34
CA HIS A 147 -11.32 12.66 5.16
C HIS A 147 -11.06 13.43 6.47
N TYR A 148 -11.64 13.02 7.59
CA TYR A 148 -11.57 13.77 8.85
C TYR A 148 -10.21 13.69 9.56
N HIS A 149 -9.31 12.80 9.12
CA HIS A 149 -8.09 12.48 9.87
C HIS A 149 -6.86 13.31 9.53
N ASP A 150 -6.93 14.23 8.55
CA ASP A 150 -5.90 15.27 8.33
C ASP A 150 -5.68 16.15 9.60
N ASP A 151 -6.66 16.17 10.52
CA ASP A 151 -6.65 16.97 11.76
C ASP A 151 -6.09 16.24 13.00
N THR A 152 -5.70 14.97 12.92
CA THR A 152 -5.12 14.20 14.05
C THR A 152 -3.63 13.91 13.86
N LYS A 153 -2.84 14.96 13.66
CA LYS A 153 -1.38 14.85 13.69
C LYS A 153 -0.92 14.55 15.12
N ILE A 154 -0.12 13.53 15.29
CA ILE A 154 0.47 13.19 16.59
C ILE A 154 1.94 13.62 16.53
N SER A 155 2.32 14.62 17.31
CA SER A 155 3.74 15.03 17.37
C SER A 155 4.58 13.98 18.11
N ALA A 156 5.86 13.87 17.77
CA ALA A 156 6.80 12.97 18.45
C ALA A 156 6.90 13.24 19.96
N VAL A 157 6.88 14.52 20.36
CA VAL A 157 6.88 14.90 21.78
C VAL A 157 5.66 14.35 22.49
N ALA A 158 4.46 14.52 21.91
CA ALA A 158 3.22 14.01 22.49
C ALA A 158 3.27 12.48 22.61
N PHE A 159 3.57 11.78 21.51
CA PHE A 159 3.66 10.33 21.45
C PHE A 159 4.62 9.74 22.48
N CYS A 160 5.85 10.26 22.56
CA CYS A 160 6.83 9.77 23.53
C CYS A 160 6.53 10.17 24.99
N SER A 161 5.70 11.20 25.21
CA SER A 161 5.33 11.63 26.56
C SER A 161 4.13 10.87 27.14
N GLU A 162 3.30 10.27 26.29
CA GLU A 162 2.04 9.64 26.65
C GLU A 162 2.20 8.19 27.15
N GLY A 163 3.43 7.68 27.25
CA GLY A 163 3.69 6.28 27.58
C GLY A 163 3.20 5.32 26.48
N SER A 164 2.95 5.85 25.28
CA SER A 164 2.48 5.11 24.11
C SER A 164 3.53 4.13 23.56
N ILE A 165 4.79 4.29 23.98
CA ILE A 165 5.90 3.38 23.72
C ILE A 165 6.85 3.41 24.93
N ASP A 166 7.45 2.26 25.28
CA ASP A 166 8.46 2.20 26.34
C ASP A 166 9.90 2.32 25.79
N GLU A 167 10.84 2.60 26.69
CA GLU A 167 12.24 2.86 26.32
C GLU A 167 12.94 1.63 25.72
N LEU A 168 12.55 0.41 26.11
CA LEU A 168 13.13 -0.82 25.54
C LEU A 168 12.64 -1.02 24.11
N ASP A 169 11.35 -0.80 23.85
CA ASP A 169 10.82 -0.82 22.49
C ASP A 169 11.46 0.26 21.60
N ILE A 170 11.72 1.46 22.13
CA ILE A 170 12.47 2.52 21.42
C ILE A 170 13.89 2.04 21.07
N GLN A 171 14.57 1.42 22.02
CA GLN A 171 15.92 0.90 21.81
C GLN A 171 15.94 -0.21 20.75
N ASP A 172 15.00 -1.16 20.82
CA ASP A 172 14.84 -2.23 19.83
C ASP A 172 14.63 -1.65 18.42
N ILE A 173 13.81 -0.60 18.28
CA ILE A 173 13.58 0.10 17.01
C ILE A 173 14.87 0.73 16.48
N LEU A 174 15.59 1.48 17.33
CA LEU A 174 16.83 2.15 16.95
C LEU A 174 17.89 1.15 16.50
N GLU A 175 18.11 0.10 17.29
CA GLU A 175 19.08 -0.96 16.97
C GLU A 175 18.71 -1.67 15.66
N SER A 176 17.44 -2.03 15.48
CA SER A 176 17.00 -2.69 14.24
C SER A 176 17.12 -1.78 13.00
N CYS A 177 16.94 -0.47 13.16
CA CYS A 177 17.15 0.49 12.08
C CYS A 177 18.63 0.61 11.71
N ASP A 178 19.52 0.67 12.71
CA ASP A 178 20.96 0.72 12.51
C ASP A 178 21.47 -0.57 11.83
N GLU A 179 21.02 -1.75 12.28
CA GLU A 179 21.39 -3.03 11.67
C GLU A 179 20.92 -3.14 10.20
N LEU A 180 19.73 -2.64 9.89
CA LEU A 180 19.23 -2.57 8.52
C LEU A 180 20.10 -1.64 7.67
N ALA A 181 20.46 -0.47 8.21
CA ALA A 181 21.31 0.50 7.54
C ALA A 181 22.70 -0.08 7.22
N GLU A 182 23.31 -0.76 8.17
CA GLU A 182 24.61 -1.43 8.00
C GLU A 182 24.59 -2.41 6.82
N VAL A 183 23.55 -3.24 6.70
CA VAL A 183 23.47 -4.24 5.63
C VAL A 183 23.18 -3.59 4.27
N VAL A 184 22.25 -2.63 4.21
CA VAL A 184 21.83 -2.03 2.92
C VAL A 184 22.92 -1.11 2.36
N GLN A 185 23.61 -0.37 3.23
CA GLN A 185 24.59 0.65 2.86
C GLN A 185 26.04 0.13 2.84
N ASP A 186 26.28 -1.16 3.07
CA ASP A 186 27.61 -1.75 2.87
C ASP A 186 27.93 -1.93 1.38
N TYR A 187 28.52 -0.88 0.80
CA TYR A 187 28.96 -0.85 -0.59
C TYR A 187 30.12 -1.81 -0.92
N ASN A 188 30.69 -2.51 0.07
CA ASN A 188 31.74 -3.52 -0.15
C ASN A 188 31.16 -4.90 -0.45
N LEU A 189 29.87 -5.13 -0.19
CA LEU A 189 29.23 -6.41 -0.44
C LEU A 189 28.96 -6.64 -1.92
N GLU A 190 29.10 -7.90 -2.34
CA GLU A 190 28.55 -8.33 -3.61
C GLU A 190 27.04 -8.45 -3.48
N TYR A 191 26.30 -7.74 -4.34
CA TYR A 191 24.83 -7.76 -4.40
C TYR A 191 24.28 -9.07 -4.99
N ASN A 192 24.59 -10.19 -4.36
CA ASN A 192 24.16 -11.54 -4.72
C ASN A 192 22.93 -11.96 -3.88
N LYS A 193 22.50 -13.22 -3.97
CA LYS A 193 21.31 -13.70 -3.24
C LYS A 193 21.49 -13.56 -1.72
N ALA A 194 22.69 -13.77 -1.20
CA ALA A 194 22.95 -13.66 0.24
C ALA A 194 22.79 -12.22 0.73
N TYR A 195 23.20 -11.23 -0.06
CA TYR A 195 22.93 -9.82 0.24
C TYR A 195 21.43 -9.54 0.35
N PHE A 196 20.63 -9.90 -0.66
CA PHE A 196 19.20 -9.62 -0.65
C PHE A 196 18.46 -10.39 0.46
N LEU A 197 18.89 -11.61 0.80
CA LEU A 197 18.39 -12.34 1.96
C LEU A 197 18.71 -11.62 3.27
N GLY A 198 19.92 -11.10 3.44
CA GLY A 198 20.30 -10.32 4.62
C GLY A 198 19.48 -9.04 4.77
N VAL A 199 19.26 -8.32 3.66
CA VAL A 199 18.39 -7.12 3.64
C VAL A 199 16.95 -7.48 4.02
N LYS A 200 16.42 -8.55 3.43
CA LYS A 200 15.09 -9.09 3.70
C LYS A 200 14.90 -9.42 5.19
N GLU A 201 15.83 -10.16 5.78
CA GLU A 201 15.80 -10.51 7.21
C GLU A 201 15.80 -9.27 8.12
N ARG A 202 16.52 -8.20 7.76
CA ARG A 202 16.52 -6.96 8.54
C ARG A 202 15.23 -6.15 8.37
N PHE A 203 14.62 -6.13 7.19
CA PHE A 203 13.28 -5.58 7.03
C PHE A 203 12.23 -6.35 7.83
N ASP A 204 12.28 -7.69 7.85
CA ASP A 204 11.36 -8.50 8.66
C ASP A 204 11.46 -8.19 10.15
N SER A 205 12.68 -8.16 10.69
CA SER A 205 12.91 -7.84 12.10
C SER A 205 12.40 -6.43 12.42
N TYR A 206 12.70 -5.46 11.58
CA TYR A 206 12.31 -4.08 11.83
C TYR A 206 10.79 -3.90 11.75
N ALA A 207 10.16 -4.49 10.73
CA ALA A 207 8.70 -4.52 10.58
C ALA A 207 8.01 -5.10 11.82
N ALA A 208 8.50 -6.26 12.30
CA ALA A 208 7.92 -6.94 13.44
C ALA A 208 7.99 -6.13 14.74
N ILE A 209 9.04 -5.33 14.93
CA ILE A 209 9.17 -4.43 16.09
C ILE A 209 8.18 -3.26 15.97
N LEU A 210 8.11 -2.61 14.81
CA LEU A 210 7.20 -1.49 14.59
C LEU A 210 5.73 -1.88 14.75
N GLU A 211 5.33 -3.06 14.25
CA GLU A 211 3.94 -3.54 14.33
C GLU A 211 3.43 -3.80 15.76
N LYS A 212 4.31 -3.89 16.76
CA LYS A 212 3.92 -3.96 18.18
C LYS A 212 3.19 -2.68 18.63
N ASN A 213 3.54 -1.54 18.03
CA ASN A 213 2.91 -0.26 18.31
C ASN A 213 1.77 0.01 17.32
N THR A 214 0.60 0.41 17.82
CA THR A 214 -0.55 0.68 16.95
C THR A 214 -0.32 1.85 16.01
N GLU A 215 0.44 2.86 16.44
CA GLU A 215 0.76 4.03 15.60
C GLU A 215 1.79 3.69 14.51
N PHE A 216 2.64 2.69 14.70
CA PHE A 216 3.66 2.33 13.69
C PHE A 216 3.29 1.12 12.84
N ARG A 217 2.04 0.64 12.97
CA ARG A 217 1.59 -0.56 12.29
C ARG A 217 1.62 -0.41 10.77
N ASP A 218 1.21 0.74 10.24
CA ASP A 218 1.19 0.99 8.78
C ASP A 218 2.62 1.05 8.21
N LEU A 219 3.55 1.63 8.97
CA LEU A 219 4.98 1.65 8.64
C LEU A 219 5.59 0.23 8.67
N GLY A 220 5.38 -0.51 9.76
CA GLY A 220 5.86 -1.88 9.89
C GLY A 220 5.29 -2.80 8.80
N TYR A 221 4.00 -2.64 8.51
CA TYR A 221 3.33 -3.35 7.44
C TYR A 221 3.97 -3.07 6.07
N SER A 222 4.24 -1.80 5.77
CA SER A 222 4.90 -1.38 4.54
C SER A 222 6.25 -2.10 4.39
N LEU A 223 7.06 -2.16 5.44
CA LEU A 223 8.35 -2.84 5.42
C LEU A 223 8.23 -4.35 5.25
N ALA A 224 7.26 -5.00 5.90
CA ALA A 224 6.98 -6.42 5.71
C ALA A 224 6.63 -6.74 4.24
N LYS A 225 5.89 -5.84 3.58
CA LYS A 225 5.57 -5.96 2.15
C LYS A 225 6.83 -5.87 1.28
N LEU A 226 7.74 -4.93 1.58
CA LEU A 226 9.01 -4.84 0.85
C LEU A 226 9.85 -6.11 1.03
N SER A 227 9.90 -6.65 2.25
CA SER A 227 10.57 -7.91 2.56
C SER A 227 10.02 -9.07 1.75
N LEU A 228 8.69 -9.22 1.68
CA LEU A 228 8.04 -10.26 0.87
C LEU A 228 8.38 -10.10 -0.62
N SER A 229 8.36 -8.86 -1.13
CA SER A 229 8.72 -8.59 -2.54
C SER A 229 10.18 -8.97 -2.83
N LEU A 230 11.12 -8.71 -1.91
CA LEU A 230 12.50 -9.14 -2.04
C LEU A 230 12.63 -10.67 -2.12
N GLU A 231 11.84 -11.40 -1.32
CA GLU A 231 11.80 -12.86 -1.32
C GLU A 231 11.22 -13.43 -2.62
N GLU A 232 10.05 -12.94 -3.05
CA GLU A 232 9.36 -13.39 -4.27
C GLU A 232 10.23 -13.20 -5.54
N HIS A 233 11.05 -12.15 -5.56
CA HIS A 233 11.86 -11.79 -6.71
C HIS A 233 13.35 -12.11 -6.56
N LEU A 234 13.76 -12.82 -5.50
CA LEU A 234 15.17 -13.06 -5.12
C LEU A 234 16.04 -13.56 -6.29
N ASP A 235 15.52 -14.51 -7.07
CA ASP A 235 16.23 -15.07 -8.22
C ASP A 235 16.47 -14.03 -9.32
N SER A 236 15.47 -13.19 -9.59
CA SER A 236 15.53 -12.17 -10.64
C SER A 236 16.38 -10.96 -10.25
N LEU A 237 16.41 -10.59 -8.97
CA LEU A 237 17.10 -9.40 -8.45
C LEU A 237 18.59 -9.38 -8.75
N THR A 238 19.24 -10.53 -8.63
CA THR A 238 20.70 -10.65 -8.80
C THR A 238 21.19 -10.29 -10.21
N ALA A 239 20.38 -10.59 -11.23
CA ALA A 239 20.67 -10.38 -12.64
C ALA A 239 19.75 -9.31 -13.29
N HIS A 240 18.98 -8.58 -12.48
CA HIS A 240 17.97 -7.65 -12.98
C HIS A 240 18.60 -6.51 -13.80
N VAL A 241 18.02 -6.19 -14.97
CA VAL A 241 18.53 -5.12 -15.84
C VAL A 241 18.57 -3.75 -15.15
N ASN A 242 17.63 -3.51 -14.22
CA ASN A 242 17.54 -2.29 -13.42
C ASN A 242 18.16 -2.41 -12.02
N LYS A 243 19.04 -3.40 -11.75
CA LYS A 243 19.62 -3.66 -10.42
C LYS A 243 20.18 -2.42 -9.72
N LYS A 244 20.89 -1.54 -10.45
CA LYS A 244 21.40 -0.28 -9.88
C LYS A 244 20.29 0.62 -9.33
N LYS A 245 19.19 0.77 -10.08
CA LYS A 245 18.04 1.59 -9.66
C LYS A 245 17.33 0.96 -8.46
N ILE A 246 17.20 -0.37 -8.45
CA ILE A 246 16.66 -1.13 -7.32
C ILE A 246 17.46 -0.84 -6.04
N LEU A 247 18.79 -0.95 -6.10
CA LEU A 247 19.66 -0.65 -4.97
C LEU A 247 19.57 0.82 -4.53
N MET A 248 19.43 1.76 -5.48
CA MET A 248 19.20 3.17 -5.15
C MET A 248 17.88 3.38 -4.40
N ILE A 249 16.80 2.68 -4.78
CA ILE A 249 15.51 2.77 -4.08
C ILE A 249 15.61 2.16 -2.67
N LEU A 250 16.26 1.00 -2.52
CA LEU A 250 16.48 0.39 -1.20
C LEU A 250 17.29 1.33 -0.28
N ASN A 251 18.34 1.95 -0.82
CA ASN A 251 19.14 2.92 -0.08
C ASN A 251 18.32 4.15 0.33
N ALA A 252 17.49 4.69 -0.58
CA ALA A 252 16.63 5.83 -0.28
C ALA A 252 15.58 5.49 0.80
N ILE A 253 14.96 4.31 0.72
CA ILE A 253 14.03 3.80 1.75
C ILE A 253 14.72 3.75 3.12
N VAL A 254 15.95 3.23 3.18
CA VAL A 254 16.71 3.17 4.43
C VAL A 254 17.10 4.56 4.94
N GLU A 255 17.51 5.47 4.07
CA GLU A 255 17.79 6.87 4.46
C GLU A 255 16.55 7.55 5.06
N ASP A 256 15.38 7.34 4.45
CA ASP A 256 14.11 7.86 4.96
C ASP A 256 13.74 7.26 6.33
N LEU A 257 13.97 5.94 6.52
CA LEU A 257 13.74 5.25 7.80
C LEU A 257 14.68 5.73 8.91
N ILE A 258 15.96 5.95 8.60
CA ILE A 258 16.92 6.54 9.55
C ILE A 258 16.42 7.92 9.96
N GLY A 259 16.10 8.79 8.99
CA GLY A 259 15.62 10.14 9.25
C GLY A 259 14.34 10.15 10.10
N TRP A 260 13.41 9.23 9.82
CA TRP A 260 12.20 9.05 10.62
C TRP A 260 12.49 8.58 12.04
N THR A 261 13.32 7.55 12.20
CA THR A 261 13.64 7.01 13.52
C THR A 261 14.33 8.07 14.39
N GLU A 262 15.26 8.84 13.79
CA GLU A 262 15.92 9.93 14.48
C GLU A 262 14.93 11.05 14.85
N ALA A 263 14.11 11.52 13.92
CA ALA A 263 13.18 12.63 14.17
C ALA A 263 12.06 12.27 15.15
N VAL A 264 11.53 11.04 15.09
CA VAL A 264 10.39 10.61 15.91
C VAL A 264 10.82 10.13 17.29
N LEU A 265 11.85 9.27 17.39
CA LEU A 265 12.15 8.56 18.63
C LEU A 265 13.36 9.14 19.38
N LYS A 266 14.39 9.57 18.66
CA LYS A 266 15.64 10.05 19.25
C LYS A 266 15.60 11.54 19.58
N GLU A 267 15.39 12.37 18.57
CA GLU A 267 15.37 13.84 18.70
C GLU A 267 14.00 14.40 19.09
N LYS A 268 12.92 13.66 18.78
CA LYS A 268 11.53 14.03 19.09
C LYS A 268 11.12 15.37 18.46
N THR A 269 11.59 15.61 17.23
CA THR A 269 11.38 16.86 16.47
C THR A 269 10.24 16.75 15.46
N ALA A 270 9.77 15.55 15.14
CA ALA A 270 8.70 15.35 14.16
C ALA A 270 7.37 15.98 14.62
N VAL A 271 6.77 16.78 13.73
CA VAL A 271 5.47 17.44 13.96
C VAL A 271 4.31 16.45 13.88
N ASP A 272 4.50 15.41 13.09
CA ASP A 272 3.57 14.30 12.89
C ASP A 272 4.40 13.02 12.83
N ILE A 273 4.05 11.96 13.54
CA ILE A 273 4.79 10.69 13.53
C ILE A 273 4.51 9.85 12.27
N HIS A 274 3.38 10.10 11.60
CA HIS A 274 2.92 9.35 10.42
C HIS A 274 3.45 9.92 9.09
N TYR A 275 4.33 10.91 9.14
CA TYR A 275 4.75 11.66 7.95
C TYR A 275 5.47 10.83 6.88
N LEU A 276 6.02 9.67 7.27
CA LEU A 276 6.77 8.79 6.37
C LEU A 276 5.86 7.76 5.67
N ASP A 277 4.67 7.46 6.20
CA ASP A 277 3.86 6.32 5.77
C ASP A 277 3.57 6.33 4.26
N ALA A 278 3.06 7.46 3.75
CA ALA A 278 2.71 7.60 2.36
C ALA A 278 3.93 7.55 1.42
N SER A 279 5.05 8.17 1.79
CA SER A 279 6.26 8.22 0.96
C SER A 279 7.03 6.91 0.97
N LEU A 280 7.09 6.22 2.11
CA LEU A 280 7.65 4.88 2.20
C LEU A 280 6.85 3.92 1.33
N PHE A 281 5.53 3.88 1.51
CA PHE A 281 4.69 2.96 0.77
C PHE A 281 4.73 3.24 -0.74
N SER A 282 4.75 4.51 -1.15
CA SER A 282 4.99 4.93 -2.53
C SER A 282 6.33 4.42 -3.09
N SER A 283 7.40 4.45 -2.30
CA SER A 283 8.72 3.92 -2.71
C SER A 283 8.70 2.40 -2.88
N ILE A 284 8.01 1.69 -1.99
CA ILE A 284 7.85 0.24 -2.06
C ILE A 284 7.03 -0.18 -3.27
N ILE A 285 5.97 0.57 -3.57
CA ILE A 285 5.19 0.41 -4.80
C ILE A 285 6.08 0.55 -6.03
N GLN A 286 6.90 1.61 -6.10
CA GLN A 286 7.80 1.83 -7.23
C GLN A 286 8.80 0.68 -7.37
N PHE A 287 9.29 0.17 -6.25
CA PHE A 287 10.13 -1.01 -6.20
C PHE A 287 9.42 -2.23 -6.81
N GLU A 288 8.18 -2.54 -6.39
CA GLU A 288 7.40 -3.66 -6.94
C GLU A 288 7.14 -3.52 -8.45
N MET A 289 6.77 -2.32 -8.91
CA MET A 289 6.55 -2.04 -10.33
C MET A 289 7.80 -2.30 -11.17
N MET A 290 8.98 -2.04 -10.64
CA MET A 290 10.24 -2.29 -11.33
C MET A 290 10.58 -3.77 -11.48
N LEU A 291 10.02 -4.62 -10.62
CA LEU A 291 10.24 -6.06 -10.60
C LEU A 291 9.19 -6.83 -11.40
N THR A 292 8.06 -6.19 -11.71
CA THR A 292 7.03 -6.75 -12.57
C THR A 292 7.52 -6.71 -14.03
N PRO A 293 7.61 -7.85 -14.73
CA PRO A 293 8.10 -7.87 -16.10
C PRO A 293 7.13 -7.09 -17.01
N THR A 294 7.62 -5.99 -17.58
CA THR A 294 6.98 -5.36 -18.74
C THR A 294 7.13 -6.33 -19.91
N ASN A 295 6.12 -7.16 -20.16
CA ASN A 295 5.97 -7.83 -21.46
C ASN A 295 5.61 -6.78 -22.51
N GLU A 296 6.56 -5.91 -22.83
CA GLU A 296 6.55 -5.08 -24.03
C GLU A 296 7.10 -5.93 -25.18
N GLU A 297 6.32 -6.90 -25.67
CA GLU A 297 6.34 -7.46 -27.04
C GLU A 297 5.37 -8.66 -27.11
N GLU A 298 4.42 -8.61 -28.06
CA GLU A 298 3.31 -9.56 -28.36
C GLU A 298 2.09 -9.51 -27.40
N ASN A 299 0.85 -9.23 -27.80
CA ASN A 299 0.23 -9.18 -29.12
C ASN A 299 -1.06 -8.35 -29.01
N SER A 300 -1.35 -7.61 -30.06
CA SER A 300 -2.70 -7.16 -30.44
C SER A 300 -3.79 -8.16 -30.06
N LEU A 301 -4.63 -7.81 -29.09
CA LEU A 301 -5.97 -8.36 -28.98
C LEU A 301 -6.93 -7.19 -28.98
N GLU A 302 -7.47 -6.94 -30.17
CA GLU A 302 -8.81 -6.42 -30.31
C GLU A 302 -9.72 -7.19 -29.36
N PHE A 303 -10.32 -6.49 -28.40
CA PHE A 303 -11.43 -7.04 -27.65
C PHE A 303 -12.69 -6.90 -28.51
N PHE A 304 -13.16 -8.03 -29.04
CA PHE A 304 -14.57 -8.26 -29.30
C PHE A 304 -15.27 -8.64 -28.00
#